data_AF-A0A811NK68-F1
#
_entry.id   AF-A0A811NK68-F1
#
_cell.length_a   1.000
_cell.length_b   1.000
_cell.length_c   1.000
_cell.angle_alpha   90.00
_cell.angle_beta   90.00
_cell.angle_gamma   90.00
#
_symmetry.space_group_name_H-M   'P 1'
#
loop_
_entity.id
_entity.type
_entity.pdbx_description
1 polymer ?
#
loop_
_entity_poly.entity_id
_entity_poly.type
_entity_poly.pdbx_seq_one_letter_code
_entity_poly.pdbx_strand_id
1 'polypeptide(L)'
;MAKDNPGNQVVDEQRPGADMDNTHMRSVPKRLFSRMILMYDIHQRPDKVLEIYADMEELGVRPDEDTARRIGKAFMAFGQEEKEKHVLEKYLKKWKYIHFNGERVRVRRDGPLA
;
A
#
# COMPACT_ATOMS: atom_id res chain seq x y z
N MET A 1 20.40 23.73 50.00
CA MET A 1 19.18 24.18 49.29
C MET A 1 19.07 23.38 48.01
N ALA A 2 18.00 22.60 47.91
CA ALA A 2 17.68 21.73 46.81
C ALA A 2 17.41 22.51 45.52
N LYS A 3 17.73 21.90 44.38
CA LYS A 3 16.98 22.13 43.14
C LYS A 3 16.63 20.78 42.56
N ASP A 4 15.33 20.61 42.45
CA ASP A 4 14.61 19.42 42.06
C ASP A 4 14.95 18.99 40.63
N ASN A 5 15.13 17.68 40.46
CA ASN A 5 15.06 16.99 39.19
C ASN A 5 13.70 16.27 39.12
N PRO A 6 12.76 16.75 38.29
CA PRO A 6 11.64 15.91 37.88
C PRO A 6 11.36 16.06 36.39
N GLY A 7 11.58 14.99 35.62
CA GLY A 7 11.21 14.98 34.20
C GLY A 7 11.64 13.77 33.39
N ASN A 8 12.20 12.73 34.03
CA ASN A 8 12.27 11.42 33.40
C ASN A 8 10.91 10.74 33.61
N GLN A 9 9.99 10.91 32.66
CA GLN A 9 8.79 10.09 32.57
C GLN A 9 8.78 9.32 31.25
N VAL A 10 9.06 8.04 31.43
CA VAL A 10 8.96 6.91 30.54
C VAL A 10 7.63 6.84 29.80
N VAL A 11 7.68 6.50 28.50
CA VAL A 11 6.90 5.41 27.87
C VAL A 11 7.50 5.14 26.48
N ASP A 12 8.64 4.45 26.43
CA ASP A 12 8.92 3.59 25.28
C ASP A 12 8.01 2.36 25.45
N GLU A 13 6.78 2.47 24.95
CA GLU A 13 5.97 1.29 24.68
C GLU A 13 6.63 0.58 23.50
N GLN A 14 7.54 -0.34 23.84
CA GLN A 14 8.04 -1.36 22.94
C GLN A 14 6.82 -2.06 22.32
N ARG A 15 6.50 -1.71 21.06
CA ARG A 15 5.58 -2.53 20.27
C ARG A 15 6.17 -3.95 20.25
N PRO A 16 5.40 -4.97 20.67
CA PRO A 16 5.87 -6.33 20.59
C PRO A 16 6.22 -6.61 19.13
N GLY A 17 7.38 -7.26 18.96
CA GLY A 17 7.93 -7.60 17.65
C GLY A 17 6.83 -8.16 16.77
N ALA A 18 6.64 -7.52 15.61
CA ALA A 18 5.66 -7.95 14.63
C ALA A 18 5.86 -9.45 14.42
N ASP A 19 4.83 -10.17 14.82
CA ASP A 19 4.79 -11.60 14.89
C ASP A 19 5.28 -12.21 13.58
N MET A 20 6.12 -13.24 13.75
CA MET A 20 6.47 -14.26 12.78
C MET A 20 5.56 -14.25 11.55
N ASP A 21 6.09 -13.76 10.42
CA ASP A 21 5.44 -13.88 9.12
C ASP A 21 5.31 -15.36 8.76
N ASN A 22 4.16 -15.92 9.12
CA ASN A 22 3.38 -16.90 8.40
C ASN A 22 4.16 -18.09 7.83
N THR A 23 4.51 -19.02 8.71
CA THR A 23 4.89 -20.38 8.33
C THR A 23 3.68 -21.07 7.69
N HIS A 24 3.71 -21.16 6.35
CA HIS A 24 2.98 -22.13 5.51
C HIS A 24 1.44 -22.12 5.51
N MET A 25 0.79 -20.98 5.29
CA MET A 25 -0.43 -21.01 4.48
C MET A 25 -0.03 -20.95 3.00
N ARG A 26 -0.37 -22.00 2.22
CA ARG A 26 -0.20 -22.03 0.75
C ARG A 26 -1.19 -21.06 0.07
N SER A 27 -1.16 -19.78 0.44
CA SER A 27 -1.87 -18.73 -0.28
C SER A 27 -1.15 -18.50 -1.61
N VAL A 28 -1.91 -18.16 -2.66
CA VAL A 28 -1.31 -17.72 -3.92
C VAL A 28 -0.43 -16.51 -3.61
N PRO A 29 0.87 -16.52 -3.98
CA PRO A 29 1.77 -15.45 -3.57
C PRO A 29 1.32 -14.12 -4.15
N LYS A 30 1.19 -13.09 -3.31
CA LYS A 30 0.96 -11.69 -3.73
C LYS A 30 1.85 -11.28 -4.92
N ARG A 31 3.11 -11.73 -4.91
CA ARG A 31 4.08 -11.47 -5.99
C ARG A 31 3.65 -12.01 -7.35
N LEU A 32 2.96 -13.16 -7.39
CA LEU A 32 2.45 -13.74 -8.63
C LEU A 32 1.38 -12.84 -9.22
N PHE A 33 0.41 -12.42 -8.41
CA PHE A 33 -0.63 -11.48 -8.83
C PHE A 33 -0.05 -10.14 -9.31
N SER A 34 0.84 -9.52 -8.53
CA SER A 34 1.51 -8.28 -8.94
C SER A 34 2.19 -8.43 -10.30
N ARG A 35 2.81 -9.60 -10.56
CA ARG A 35 3.48 -9.89 -11.83
C ARG A 35 2.49 -10.07 -12.98
N MET A 36 1.39 -10.78 -12.77
CA MET A 36 0.34 -10.94 -13.79
C MET A 36 -0.29 -9.60 -14.17
N ILE A 37 -0.65 -8.78 -13.16
CA ILE A 37 -1.18 -7.42 -13.36
C ILE A 37 -0.20 -6.57 -14.17
N LEU A 38 1.10 -6.61 -13.82
CA LEU A 38 2.14 -5.89 -14.57
C LEU A 38 2.20 -6.32 -16.04
N MET A 39 2.17 -7.63 -16.32
CA MET A 39 2.21 -8.12 -17.70
C MET A 39 0.99 -7.62 -18.49
N TYR A 40 -0.22 -7.78 -17.93
CA TYR A 40 -1.44 -7.36 -18.63
C TYR A 40 -1.56 -5.85 -18.81
N ASP A 41 -1.10 -5.04 -17.84
CA ASP A 41 -1.08 -3.59 -17.98
C ASP A 41 -0.10 -3.12 -19.07
N ILE A 42 1.09 -3.75 -19.18
CA ILE A 42 2.04 -3.47 -20.27
C ILE A 42 1.42 -3.79 -21.64
N HIS A 43 0.65 -4.88 -21.74
CA HIS A 43 -0.04 -5.27 -22.96
C HIS A 43 -1.36 -4.53 -23.20
N GLN A 44 -1.69 -3.51 -22.38
CA GLN A 44 -2.93 -2.74 -22.49
C GLN A 44 -4.19 -3.62 -22.48
N ARG A 45 -4.22 -4.61 -21.58
CA ARG A 45 -5.35 -5.53 -21.37
C ARG A 45 -6.05 -5.20 -20.05
N PRO A 46 -6.80 -4.08 -19.95
CA PRO A 46 -7.43 -3.66 -18.71
C PRO A 46 -8.50 -4.65 -18.25
N ASP A 47 -9.15 -5.37 -19.17
CA ASP A 47 -10.06 -6.48 -18.88
C ASP A 47 -9.39 -7.55 -18.01
N LYS A 48 -8.19 -8.00 -18.42
CA LYS A 48 -7.42 -9.00 -17.69
C LYS A 48 -6.87 -8.47 -16.37
N VAL A 49 -6.52 -7.19 -16.30
CA VAL A 49 -6.15 -6.56 -15.02
C VAL A 49 -7.30 -6.63 -14.02
N LEU A 50 -8.54 -6.38 -14.46
CA LEU A 50 -9.72 -6.42 -13.58
C LEU A 50 -10.15 -7.84 -13.20
N GLU A 51 -10.01 -8.82 -14.11
CA GLU A 51 -10.22 -10.25 -13.77
C GLU A 51 -9.28 -10.69 -12.64
N ILE A 52 -7.98 -10.40 -12.79
CA ILE A 52 -7.00 -10.77 -11.77
C ILE A 52 -7.23 -10.00 -10.46
N TYR A 53 -7.69 -8.75 -10.52
CA TYR A 53 -8.07 -8.02 -9.32
C TYR A 53 -9.28 -8.65 -8.60
N ALA A 54 -10.27 -9.14 -9.34
CA ALA A 54 -11.40 -9.87 -8.75
C ALA A 54 -10.93 -11.13 -8.02
N ASP A 55 -10.02 -11.91 -8.63
CA ASP A 55 -9.41 -13.08 -7.99
C ASP A 55 -8.66 -12.70 -6.71
N MET A 56 -7.93 -11.58 -6.72
CA MET A 56 -7.25 -11.08 -5.52
C MET A 56 -8.22 -10.71 -4.40
N GLU A 57 -9.35 -10.05 -4.72
CA GLU A 57 -10.40 -9.72 -3.74
C GLU A 57 -11.03 -10.99 -3.16
N GLU A 58 -11.36 -11.97 -4.01
CA GLU A 58 -11.97 -13.24 -3.61
C GLU A 58 -11.05 -14.05 -2.69
N LEU A 59 -9.74 -14.05 -2.99
CA LEU A 59 -8.73 -14.76 -2.20
C LEU A 59 -8.20 -13.94 -1.01
N GLY A 60 -8.71 -12.73 -0.78
CA GLY A 60 -8.27 -11.85 0.30
C GLY A 60 -6.81 -11.37 0.16
N VAL A 61 -6.25 -11.38 -1.05
CA VAL A 61 -4.87 -10.98 -1.33
C VAL A 61 -4.79 -9.47 -1.56
N ARG A 62 -4.19 -8.74 -0.62
CA ARG A 62 -4.05 -7.28 -0.72
C ARG A 62 -2.98 -6.85 -1.75
N PRO A 63 -3.32 -6.04 -2.77
CA PRO A 63 -2.33 -5.50 -3.72
C PRO A 63 -1.31 -4.58 -3.02
N ASP A 64 -0.12 -4.44 -3.61
CA ASP A 64 0.79 -3.35 -3.26
C ASP A 64 0.39 -2.05 -3.96
N GLU A 65 1.06 -0.95 -3.60
CA GLU A 65 0.69 0.36 -4.14
C GLU A 65 0.86 0.48 -5.66
N ASP A 66 1.82 -0.23 -6.25
CA ASP A 66 2.02 -0.20 -7.71
C ASP A 66 0.91 -0.96 -8.42
N THR A 67 0.60 -2.15 -7.92
CA THR A 67 -0.50 -2.98 -8.38
C THR A 67 -1.83 -2.24 -8.27
N ALA A 68 -2.09 -1.56 -7.15
CA ALA A 68 -3.29 -0.77 -6.93
C ALA A 68 -3.45 0.37 -7.96
N ARG A 69 -2.35 1.06 -8.34
CA ARG A 69 -2.40 2.10 -9.38
C ARG A 69 -2.73 1.53 -10.76
N ARG A 70 -2.19 0.35 -11.10
CA ARG A 70 -2.51 -0.32 -12.37
C ARG A 70 -3.97 -0.77 -12.44
N ILE A 71 -4.51 -1.25 -11.32
CA ILE A 71 -5.94 -1.59 -11.20
C ILE A 71 -6.79 -0.33 -11.36
N GLY A 72 -6.44 0.78 -10.71
CA GLY A 72 -7.12 2.06 -10.88
C GLY A 72 -7.14 2.52 -12.35
N LYS A 73 -5.99 2.47 -13.02
CA LYS A 73 -5.89 2.76 -14.47
C LYS A 73 -6.79 1.86 -15.32
N ALA A 74 -6.94 0.57 -14.97
CA ALA A 74 -7.84 -0.32 -15.67
C ALA A 74 -9.31 0.07 -15.47
N PHE A 75 -9.73 0.47 -14.27
CA PHE A 75 -11.08 1.01 -14.06
C PHE A 75 -11.34 2.29 -14.86
N MET A 76 -10.37 3.20 -14.94
CA MET A 76 -10.45 4.40 -15.78
C MET A 76 -10.65 4.06 -17.27
N ALA A 77 -9.97 3.02 -17.77
CA ALA A 77 -10.13 2.57 -19.16
C ALA A 77 -11.56 2.12 -19.51
N PHE A 78 -12.36 1.74 -18.52
CA PHE A 78 -13.78 1.41 -18.66
C PHE A 78 -14.73 2.54 -18.23
N GLY A 79 -14.21 3.75 -17.97
CA GLY A 79 -15.00 4.88 -17.49
C GLY A 79 -15.55 4.71 -16.07
N GLN A 80 -14.95 3.82 -15.27
CA GLN A 80 -15.41 3.49 -13.91
C GLN A 80 -14.64 4.31 -12.86
N GLU A 81 -14.69 5.64 -12.95
CA GLU A 81 -13.91 6.56 -12.12
C GLU A 81 -14.17 6.38 -10.61
N GLU A 82 -15.43 6.14 -10.22
CA GLU A 82 -15.78 5.92 -8.81
C GLU A 82 -15.11 4.66 -8.24
N LYS A 83 -14.96 3.62 -9.06
CA LYS A 83 -14.25 2.39 -8.64
C LYS A 83 -12.76 2.60 -8.59
N GLU A 84 -12.20 3.41 -9.50
CA GLU A 84 -10.80 3.81 -9.42
C GLU A 84 -10.50 4.51 -8.09
N LYS A 85 -11.29 5.53 -7.74
CA LYS A 85 -11.13 6.26 -6.47
C LYS A 85 -11.20 5.31 -5.29
N HIS A 86 -12.20 4.42 -5.28
CA HIS A 86 -12.37 3.42 -4.23
C HIS A 86 -11.12 2.52 -4.07
N VAL A 87 -10.57 2.00 -5.17
CA VAL A 87 -9.35 1.17 -5.12
C VAL A 87 -8.16 1.96 -4.62
N LEU A 88 -7.96 3.19 -5.09
CA LEU A 88 -6.85 4.03 -4.67
C LEU A 88 -6.94 4.38 -3.18
N GLU A 89 -8.12 4.75 -2.70
CA GLU A 89 -8.35 5.05 -1.28
C GLU A 89 -8.17 3.83 -0.37
N LYS A 90 -8.64 2.65 -0.83
CA LYS A 90 -8.53 1.38 -0.08
C LYS A 90 -7.07 0.93 0.07
N TYR A 91 -6.26 1.11 -0.98
CA TYR A 91 -4.94 0.46 -1.05
C TYR A 91 -3.73 1.39 -0.96
N LEU A 92 -3.86 2.67 -1.29
CA LEU A 92 -2.74 3.61 -1.16
C LEU A 92 -2.64 4.16 0.25
N LYS A 93 -1.40 4.23 0.77
CA LYS A 93 -1.17 4.91 2.05
C LYS A 93 -1.34 6.41 1.90
N LYS A 94 -2.02 7.03 2.87
CA LYS A 94 -2.17 8.50 2.99
C LYS A 94 -0.84 9.24 3.11
N TRP A 95 0.19 8.56 3.62
CA TRP A 95 1.52 9.11 3.83
C TRP A 95 2.56 8.31 3.05
N LYS A 96 3.49 9.01 2.40
CA LYS A 96 4.68 8.43 1.77
C LYS A 96 5.93 9.02 2.38
N TYR A 97 7.02 8.25 2.40
CA TYR A 97 8.33 8.78 2.72
C TYR A 97 9.04 9.13 1.41
N ILE A 98 9.57 10.33 1.34
CA ILE A 98 10.42 10.78 0.23
C ILE A 98 11.81 11.07 0.78
N HIS A 99 12.82 10.87 -0.07
CA HIS A 99 14.16 11.38 0.21
C HIS A 99 14.25 12.78 -0.37
N PHE A 100 14.53 13.76 0.49
CA PHE A 100 14.72 15.14 0.10
C PHE A 100 16.00 15.64 0.76
N ASN A 101 16.96 16.07 -0.06
CA ASN A 101 18.24 16.60 0.40
C ASN A 101 19.00 15.67 1.39
N GLY A 102 18.97 14.36 1.16
CA GLY A 102 19.59 13.36 2.05
C GLY A 102 18.75 12.97 3.26
N GLU A 103 17.68 13.69 3.59
CA GLU A 103 16.77 13.39 4.69
C GLU A 103 15.55 12.57 4.22
N ARG A 104 14.97 11.76 5.11
CA ARG A 104 13.70 11.07 4.88
C ARG A 104 12.55 11.87 5.49
N VAL A 105 11.74 12.47 4.63
CA VAL A 105 10.58 13.27 5.05
C VAL A 105 9.29 12.49 4.81
N ARG A 106 8.39 12.49 5.79
CA ARG A 106 7.04 11.91 5.65
C ARG A 106 6.10 12.99 5.10
N VAL A 107 5.59 12.78 3.89
CA VAL A 107 4.67 13.72 3.22
C VAL A 107 3.29 13.08 3.02
N ARG A 108 2.25 13.91 3.09
CA ARG A 108 0.89 13.50 2.70
C ARG A 108 0.84 13.28 1.19
N ARG A 109 0.12 12.25 0.76
CA ARG A 109 -0.10 11.96 -0.67
C ARG A 109 -1.00 12.99 -1.36
N ASP A 110 -1.84 13.69 -0.62
CA ASP A 110 -2.67 14.81 -1.08
C ASP A 110 -2.11 16.18 -0.66
N GLY A 111 -0.88 16.20 -0.15
CA GLY A 111 -0.23 17.43 0.30
C GLY A 111 0.43 18.21 -0.83
N PRO A 112 0.83 19.47 -0.60
CA PRO A 112 1.46 20.35 -1.59
C PRO A 112 2.83 19.87 -2.11
N LEU A 113 3.37 18.79 -1.54
CA LEU A 113 4.63 18.15 -1.94
C LEU A 113 4.41 16.76 -2.58
N ALA A 114 3.16 16.43 -2.92
CA ALA A 114 2.75 15.14 -3.46
C ALA A 114 3.12 14.94 -4.92
#